data_AF-A0A831K9L1-F1
#
_entry.id   AF-A0A831K9L1-F1
#
_cell.length_a   1.000
_cell.length_b   1.000
_cell.length_c   1.000
_cell.angle_alpha   90.00
_cell.angle_beta   90.00
_cell.angle_gamma   90.00
#
_symmetry.space_group_name_H-M   'P 1'
#
loop_
_entity.id
_entity.type
_entity.pdbx_description
1 polymer ?
#
loop_
_entity_poly.entity_id
_entity_poly.type
_entity_poly.pdbx_seq_one_letter_code
_entity_poly.pdbx_strand_id
1 'polypeptide(L)'
;MVLKLFSEATTDSLLLTYYYTEFITLISFGLFGYLLGLHTEKIEFLALRDKLTGLYNRHYLIEYLEYLLAQHRRHKKRSSLIMIDLDHFKRVNDFYGHVIGDQALKAVAE
;
A
#
# COMPACT_ATOMS: atom_id res chain seq x y z
N MET A 1 22.33 58.28 -2.41
CA MET A 1 20.98 58.15 -1.80
C MET A 1 20.07 57.25 -2.63
N VAL A 2 19.86 57.51 -3.93
CA VAL A 2 18.98 56.72 -4.82
C VAL A 2 19.37 55.23 -4.95
N LEU A 3 20.66 54.92 -5.09
CA LEU A 3 21.15 53.53 -5.18
C LEU A 3 20.89 52.71 -3.89
N LYS A 4 20.88 53.38 -2.73
CA LYS A 4 20.65 52.73 -1.44
C LYS A 4 19.17 52.36 -1.26
N LEU A 5 18.28 53.28 -1.66
CA LEU A 5 16.83 53.07 -1.68
C LEU A 5 16.42 51.95 -2.65
N PHE A 6 17.04 51.87 -3.83
CA PHE A 6 16.80 50.78 -4.78
C PHE A 6 17.28 49.42 -4.24
N SER A 7 18.46 49.37 -3.61
CA SER A 7 19.00 48.14 -3.00
C SER A 7 18.12 47.66 -1.84
N GLU A 8 17.64 48.55 -0.99
CA GLU A 8 16.76 48.22 0.14
C GLU A 8 15.41 47.68 -0.38
N ALA A 9 14.77 48.36 -1.32
CA ALA A 9 13.51 47.89 -1.93
C ALA A 9 13.64 46.55 -2.69
N THR A 10 14.78 46.32 -3.33
CA THR A 10 15.06 45.03 -4.00
C THR A 10 15.29 43.91 -2.98
N THR A 11 15.96 44.22 -1.85
CA THR A 11 16.19 43.25 -0.77
C THR A 11 14.88 42.86 -0.08
N ASP A 12 13.98 43.83 0.15
CA ASP A 12 12.68 43.59 0.77
C ASP A 12 11.77 42.71 -0.10
N SER A 13 11.77 42.94 -1.42
CA SER A 13 11.01 42.13 -2.38
C SER A 13 11.59 40.71 -2.55
N LEU A 14 12.91 40.54 -2.49
CA LEU A 14 13.56 39.23 -2.46
C LEU A 14 13.25 38.46 -1.18
N LEU A 15 13.29 39.15 -0.03
CA LEU A 15 12.97 38.57 1.27
C LEU A 15 11.51 38.11 1.32
N LEU A 16 10.59 38.93 0.81
CA LEU A 16 9.18 38.59 0.69
C LEU A 16 8.98 37.36 -0.21
N THR A 17 9.65 37.32 -1.36
CA THR A 17 9.59 36.18 -2.29
C THR A 17 10.09 34.90 -1.63
N TYR A 18 11.22 34.96 -0.91
CA TYR A 18 11.78 33.83 -0.18
C TYR A 18 10.80 33.28 0.88
N TYR A 19 10.19 34.16 1.68
CA TYR A 19 9.20 33.74 2.66
C TYR A 19 7.96 33.09 2.01
N TYR A 20 7.51 33.61 0.87
CA TYR A 20 6.41 32.99 0.13
C TYR A 20 6.77 31.61 -0.43
N THR A 21 7.97 31.44 -0.99
CA THR A 21 8.39 30.13 -1.51
C THR A 21 8.59 29.10 -0.40
N GLU A 22 9.15 29.49 0.74
CA GLU A 22 9.29 28.62 1.90
C GLU A 22 7.93 28.18 2.43
N PHE A 23 7.00 29.13 2.57
CA PHE A 23 5.65 28.84 3.04
C PHE A 23 4.88 27.89 2.11
N ILE A 24 4.92 28.13 0.79
CA ILE A 24 4.31 27.26 -0.21
C ILE A 24 4.94 25.86 -0.19
N THR A 25 6.26 25.79 -0.03
CA THR A 25 6.99 24.52 0.03
C THR A 25 6.57 23.70 1.24
N LEU A 26 6.48 24.32 2.43
CA LEU A 26 6.02 23.66 3.65
C LEU A 26 4.60 23.12 3.52
N ILE A 27 3.67 23.91 2.96
CA ILE A 27 2.29 23.46 2.71
C ILE A 27 2.29 22.29 1.72
N SER A 28 3.07 22.38 0.64
CA SER A 28 3.13 21.34 -0.38
C SER A 28 3.67 20.02 0.18
N PHE A 29 4.73 20.05 1.00
CA PHE A 29 5.25 18.87 1.68
C PHE A 29 4.25 18.27 2.68
N GLY A 30 3.58 19.11 3.49
CA GLY A 30 2.56 18.65 4.43
C GLY A 30 1.37 18.00 3.73
N LEU A 31 0.87 18.63 2.66
CA LEU A 31 -0.22 18.10 1.85
C LEU A 31 0.19 16.79 1.16
N PHE A 32 1.40 16.74 0.59
CA PHE A 32 1.91 15.53 -0.04
C PHE A 32 2.03 14.36 0.94
N GLY A 33 2.57 14.59 2.13
CA GLY A 33 2.64 13.59 3.20
C GLY A 33 1.27 13.10 3.64
N TYR A 34 0.29 14.00 3.79
CA TYR A 34 -1.08 13.65 4.12
C TYR A 34 -1.75 12.81 3.03
N LEU A 35 -1.61 13.20 1.76
CA LEU A 35 -2.15 12.46 0.62
C LEU A 35 -1.52 11.06 0.50
N LEU A 36 -0.20 10.94 0.69
CA LEU A 36 0.46 9.65 0.72
C LEU A 36 -0.06 8.75 1.84
N GLY A 37 -0.27 9.30 3.04
CA GLY A 37 -0.83 8.57 4.18
C GLY A 37 -2.24 8.04 3.94
N LEU A 38 -3.05 8.74 3.15
CA LEU A 38 -4.37 8.23 2.73
C LEU A 38 -4.28 7.08 1.72
N HIS A 39 -3.22 7.03 0.92
CA HIS A 39 -3.04 5.99 -0.10
C HIS A 39 -2.37 4.71 0.43
N THR A 40 -1.70 4.77 1.59
CA THR A 40 -1.03 3.61 2.19
C THR A 40 -1.98 2.45 2.49
N GLU A 41 -3.18 2.70 3.03
CA GLU A 41 -4.13 1.62 3.36
C GLU A 41 -4.55 0.82 2.12
N LYS A 42 -4.77 1.52 1.00
CA LYS A 42 -5.19 0.89 -0.25
C LYS A 42 -4.04 0.13 -0.92
N ILE A 43 -2.82 0.65 -0.79
CA ILE A 43 -1.60 -0.02 -1.25
C ILE A 43 -1.36 -1.29 -0.43
N GLU A 44 -1.47 -1.21 0.89
CA GLU A 44 -1.33 -2.38 1.78
C GLU A 44 -2.39 -3.43 1.46
N PHE A 45 -3.65 -3.03 1.30
CA PHE A 45 -4.71 -3.96 0.92
C PHE A 45 -4.38 -4.69 -0.38
N LEU A 46 -3.97 -3.97 -1.43
CA LEU A 46 -3.63 -4.57 -2.73
C LEU A 46 -2.31 -5.36 -2.72
N ALA A 47 -1.36 -4.99 -1.87
CA ALA A 47 -0.08 -5.67 -1.74
C ALA A 47 -0.20 -6.99 -0.98
N LEU A 48 -1.15 -7.10 -0.04
CA LEU A 48 -1.31 -8.26 0.84
C LEU A 48 -2.41 -9.22 0.40
N ARG A 49 -3.32 -8.79 -0.49
CA ARG A 49 -4.51 -9.58 -0.87
C ARG A 49 -4.44 -10.03 -2.33
N ASP A 50 -4.96 -11.20 -2.61
CA ASP A 50 -5.21 -11.68 -3.97
C ASP A 50 -6.39 -10.92 -4.59
N LYS A 51 -6.22 -10.42 -5.81
CA LYS A 51 -7.19 -9.53 -6.46
C LYS A 51 -8.49 -10.26 -6.85
N LEU A 52 -8.42 -11.56 -7.12
CA LEU A 52 -9.58 -12.33 -7.56
C LEU A 52 -10.46 -12.71 -6.37
N THR A 53 -9.85 -13.26 -5.33
CA THR A 53 -10.54 -13.86 -4.18
C THR A 53 -10.65 -12.93 -2.96
N GLY A 54 -9.81 -11.91 -2.86
CA GLY A 54 -9.73 -11.07 -1.66
C GLY A 54 -9.12 -11.78 -0.44
N LEU A 55 -8.61 -13.00 -0.58
CA LEU A 55 -7.84 -13.68 0.48
C LEU A 55 -6.44 -13.08 0.60
N TYR A 56 -5.75 -13.34 1.71
CA TYR A 56 -4.34 -13.00 1.79
C TYR A 56 -3.55 -13.78 0.74
N ASN A 57 -2.64 -13.09 0.06
CA ASN A 57 -1.82 -13.72 -0.96
C ASN A 57 -0.68 -14.55 -0.33
N ARG A 58 0.02 -15.29 -1.19
CA ARG A 58 1.15 -16.13 -0.78
C ARG A 58 2.27 -15.36 -0.08
N HIS A 59 2.52 -14.11 -0.48
CA HIS A 59 3.57 -13.29 0.10
C HIS A 59 3.26 -12.99 1.58
N TYR A 60 2.06 -12.50 1.87
CA TYR A 60 1.60 -12.29 3.24
C TYR A 60 1.64 -13.59 4.07
N LEU A 61 1.19 -14.71 3.49
CA LEU A 61 1.19 -16.00 4.20
C LEU A 61 2.60 -16.40 4.68
N ILE A 62 3.61 -16.24 3.83
CA ILE A 62 4.99 -16.60 4.18
C ILE A 62 5.50 -15.75 5.34
N GLU A 63 5.36 -14.42 5.24
CA GLU A 63 5.81 -13.50 6.29
C GLU A 63 5.08 -13.77 7.62
N TYR A 64 3.77 -13.99 7.55
CA TYR A 64 2.96 -14.26 8.72
C TYR A 64 3.31 -15.60 9.37
N LEU A 65 3.60 -16.64 8.58
CA LEU A 65 4.04 -17.93 9.10
C LEU A 65 5.40 -17.82 9.79
N GLU A 66 6.36 -17.09 9.24
CA GLU A 66 7.68 -16.87 9.86
C GLU A 66 7.52 -16.18 11.23
N TYR A 67 6.71 -15.13 11.28
CA TYR A 67 6.37 -14.44 12.52
C TYR A 67 5.70 -15.37 13.53
N LEU A 68 4.66 -16.12 13.11
CA LEU A 68 3.93 -17.04 13.96
C LEU A 68 4.84 -18.13 14.52
N LEU A 69 5.67 -18.75 13.70
CA LEU A 69 6.57 -19.83 14.13
C LEU A 69 7.61 -19.31 15.12
N ALA A 70 8.15 -18.10 14.93
CA ALA A 70 9.06 -17.48 15.89
C ALA A 70 8.39 -17.21 17.26
N GLN A 71 7.16 -16.69 17.24
CA GLN A 71 6.31 -16.51 18.42
C GLN A 71 6.03 -17.84 19.13
N HIS A 72 5.56 -18.84 18.39
CA HIS A 72 5.16 -20.14 18.95
C HIS A 72 6.35 -20.91 19.52
N ARG A 73 7.53 -20.81 18.89
CA ARG A 73 8.79 -21.36 19.41
C ARG A 73 9.14 -20.76 20.77
N ARG A 74 8.96 -19.45 20.95
CA ARG A 74 9.23 -18.75 22.22
C ARG A 74 8.26 -19.15 23.32
N HIS A 75 6.99 -19.31 22.98
CA HIS A 75 5.92 -19.59 23.95
C HIS A 75 5.54 -21.08 24.05
N LYS A 76 6.32 -21.98 23.43
CA LYS A 76 6.07 -23.43 23.36
C LYS A 76 4.65 -23.79 22.93
N LYS A 77 4.08 -23.02 22.00
CA LYS A 77 2.75 -23.28 21.44
C LYS A 77 2.87 -24.18 20.21
N ARG A 78 1.82 -24.97 19.94
CA ARG A 78 1.71 -25.80 18.73
C ARG A 78 0.94 -25.04 17.65
N SER A 79 1.29 -25.28 16.40
CA SER A 79 0.61 -24.72 15.22
C SER A 79 0.32 -25.86 14.24
N SER A 80 -0.72 -25.68 13.42
CA SER A 80 -1.07 -26.58 12.32
C SER A 80 -1.38 -25.76 11.08
N LEU A 81 -1.12 -26.34 9.91
CA LEU A 81 -1.37 -25.73 8.61
C LEU A 81 -2.18 -26.71 7.76
N ILE A 82 -3.19 -26.21 7.07
CA ILE A 82 -3.98 -26.97 6.11
C ILE A 82 -3.77 -26.31 4.74
N MET A 83 -3.51 -27.14 3.73
CA MET A 83 -3.40 -26.73 2.34
C MET A 83 -4.48 -27.45 1.55
N ILE A 84 -5.26 -26.68 0.80
CA ILE A 84 -6.41 -27.16 0.04
C ILE A 84 -6.15 -26.83 -1.43
N ASP A 85 -6.51 -27.76 -2.33
CA ASP A 85 -6.50 -27.57 -3.77
C ASP A 85 -7.87 -27.93 -4.35
N LEU A 86 -8.24 -27.31 -5.47
CA LEU A 86 -9.51 -27.61 -6.15
C LEU A 86 -9.31 -28.68 -7.21
N ASP A 87 -9.78 -29.89 -6.88
CA ASP A 87 -9.70 -31.03 -7.79
C ASP A 87 -10.37 -30.72 -9.14
N HIS A 88 -9.68 -31.10 -10.22
CA HIS A 88 -10.16 -30.96 -11.59
C HIS A 88 -10.56 -29.53 -12.01
N PHE A 89 -10.06 -28.49 -11.33
CA PHE A 89 -10.42 -27.10 -11.63
C PHE A 89 -10.15 -26.69 -13.10
N LYS A 90 -9.11 -27.27 -13.72
CA LYS A 90 -8.85 -27.09 -15.15
C LYS A 90 -10.04 -27.49 -16.03
N ARG A 91 -10.76 -28.57 -15.70
CA ARG A 91 -11.95 -28.99 -16.45
C ARG A 91 -13.05 -27.94 -16.36
N VAL A 92 -13.22 -27.29 -15.20
CA VAL A 92 -14.19 -26.20 -15.05
C VAL A 92 -13.85 -25.05 -16.01
N ASN A 93 -12.58 -24.64 -16.06
CA ASN A 93 -12.12 -23.63 -17.02
C ASN A 93 -12.34 -24.06 -18.47
N ASP A 94 -12.00 -25.30 -18.82
CA ASP A 94 -12.06 -25.80 -20.19
C ASP A 94 -13.52 -25.96 -20.69
N PHE A 95 -14.46 -26.33 -19.81
CA PHE A 95 -15.88 -26.53 -20.16
C PHE A 95 -16.73 -25.26 -20.07
N TYR A 96 -16.49 -24.41 -19.07
CA TYR A 96 -17.34 -23.26 -18.77
C TYR A 96 -16.66 -21.90 -19.02
N GLY A 97 -15.38 -21.92 -19.37
CA GLY A 97 -14.58 -20.71 -19.57
C GLY A 97 -14.05 -20.11 -18.27
N HIS A 98 -13.00 -19.30 -18.41
CA HIS A 98 -12.29 -18.68 -17.27
C HIS A 98 -13.17 -17.81 -16.39
N VAL A 99 -14.18 -17.13 -16.94
CA VAL A 99 -15.09 -16.29 -16.16
C VAL A 99 -15.87 -17.11 -15.11
N ILE A 100 -16.30 -18.32 -15.47
CA ILE A 100 -16.98 -19.22 -14.54
C ILE A 100 -16.00 -19.85 -13.56
N GLY A 101 -14.79 -20.19 -14.01
CA GLY A 101 -13.71 -20.61 -13.12
C GLY A 101 -13.39 -19.56 -12.04
N ASP A 102 -13.30 -18.29 -12.43
CA ASP A 102 -13.08 -17.16 -11.53
C ASP A 102 -14.21 -17.02 -10.49
N GLN A 103 -15.46 -17.24 -10.90
CA GLN A 103 -16.60 -17.25 -9.98
C GLN A 103 -16.54 -18.42 -9.01
N ALA A 104 -16.16 -19.61 -9.49
CA ALA A 104 -15.98 -20.77 -8.62
C ALA A 104 -14.86 -20.55 -7.60
N LEU A 105 -13.73 -19.94 -7.99
CA LEU A 105 -12.65 -19.56 -7.06
C LEU A 105 -13.11 -18.56 -6.01
N LYS A 106 -13.89 -17.55 -6.40
CA LYS A 106 -14.49 -16.60 -5.46
C LYS A 106 -15.43 -17.29 -4.47
N ALA A 107 -16.31 -18.16 -4.96
CA ALA A 107 -17.27 -18.88 -4.11
C ALA A 107 -16.59 -19.83 -3.11
N VAL A 108 -15.44 -20.40 -3.46
CA VAL A 108 -14.64 -21.24 -2.53
C VAL A 108 -13.91 -20.39 -1.48
N ALA A 109 -13.61 -19.13 -1.80
CA ALA A 109 -12.88 -18.22 -0.93
C ALA A 109 -13.75 -17.45 0.07
N GLU A 110 -15.07 -17.46 -0.11
CA GLU A 110 -16.08 -16.90 0.83
C GLU A 110 -16.32 -17.81 2.03
#